data_AF-A0A1H5K5Y6-F1
#
_entry.id   AF-A0A1H5K5Y6-F1
#
_cell.length_a   1.000
_cell.length_b   1.000
_cell.length_c   1.000
_cell.angle_alpha   90.00
_cell.angle_beta   90.00
_cell.angle_gamma   90.00
#
_symmetry.space_group_name_H-M   'P 1'
#
loop_
_entity.id
_entity.type
_entity.pdbx_description
1 polymer ?
#
loop_
_entity_poly.entity_id
_entity_poly.type
_entity_poly.pdbx_seq_one_letter_code
_entity_poly.pdbx_strand_id
1 'polypeptide(L)' 'MNKKNKRKMESKYKAGDVVYAKARPFVMLVIRIYARKIYYCRVQNDLLAKELVYFERELELSQNLTTES' A
#
# COMPACT_ATOMS: atom_id res chain seq x y z
N MET A 1 12.28 -25.49 -17.95
CA MET A 1 12.59 -24.39 -17.00
C MET A 1 11.47 -23.35 -17.07
N ASN A 2 10.81 -22.77 -16.06
CA ASN A 2 10.73 -22.94 -14.60
C ASN A 2 9.30 -22.54 -14.19
N LYS A 3 8.71 -23.33 -13.27
CA LYS A 3 7.43 -23.09 -12.59
C LYS A 3 7.31 -21.65 -12.06
N LYS A 4 6.36 -20.86 -12.54
CA LYS A 4 5.74 -19.76 -11.75
C LYS A 4 4.28 -19.53 -12.14
N ASN A 5 3.42 -20.53 -11.90
CA ASN A 5 2.00 -20.27 -11.59
C ASN A 5 1.94 -19.59 -10.22
N LYS A 6 2.31 -18.31 -10.17
CA LYS A 6 2.12 -17.48 -8.98
C LYS A 6 0.62 -17.17 -8.94
N ARG A 7 -0.14 -18.01 -8.23
CA ARG A 7 -1.52 -17.74 -7.82
C ARG A 7 -1.49 -16.33 -7.21
N LYS A 8 -1.99 -15.34 -7.96
CA LYS A 8 -2.12 -13.97 -7.51
C LYS A 8 -3.16 -14.02 -6.40
N MET A 9 -2.72 -14.12 -5.14
CA MET A 9 -3.56 -13.68 -4.05
C MET A 9 -3.79 -12.19 -4.30
N GLU A 10 -5.03 -11.85 -4.63
CA GLU A 10 -5.51 -10.51 -4.97
C GLU A 10 -5.34 -9.55 -3.79
N SER A 11 -4.13 -9.04 -3.60
CA SER A 11 -3.93 -7.84 -2.79
C SER A 11 -4.01 -6.65 -3.75
N LYS A 12 -4.89 -5.68 -3.47
CA LYS A 12 -5.08 -4.46 -4.26
C LYS A 12 -3.77 -3.74 -4.57
N TYR A 13 -2.85 -3.75 -3.61
CA TYR A 13 -1.49 -3.19 -3.73
C TYR A 13 -0.42 -4.29 -3.60
N LYS A 14 0.76 -4.08 -4.19
CA LYS A 14 1.92 -4.99 -4.09
C LYS A 14 3.05 -4.35 -3.29
N ALA A 15 3.96 -5.17 -2.80
CA ALA A 15 5.20 -4.69 -2.18
C ALA A 15 5.99 -3.81 -3.16
N GLY A 16 6.37 -2.61 -2.72
CA GLY A 16 7.01 -1.57 -3.52
C GLY A 16 6.06 -0.50 -4.05
N ASP A 17 4.73 -0.73 -4.04
CA ASP A 17 3.77 0.29 -4.45
C ASP A 17 3.78 1.48 -3.47
N VAL A 18 3.64 2.67 -4.03
CA VAL A 18 3.47 3.91 -3.27
C VAL A 18 1.98 4.20 -3.15
N VAL A 19 1.49 4.25 -1.93
CA VAL A 19 0.10 4.51 -1.56
C VAL A 19 0.06 5.66 -0.54
N TYR A 20 -1.15 6.14 -0.29
CA TYR A 20 -1.42 7.22 0.65
C TYR A 20 -2.52 6.77 1.61
N ALA A 21 -2.42 7.16 2.87
CA ALA A 21 -3.49 6.91 3.81
C ALA A 21 -4.56 8.00 3.66
N LYS A 22 -5.84 7.64 3.65
CA LYS A 22 -6.96 8.60 3.69
C LYS A 22 -6.88 9.55 4.88
N ALA A 23 -6.42 9.03 6.03
CA ALA A 23 -6.20 9.83 7.22
C ALA A 23 -5.03 10.82 7.08
N ARG A 24 -4.07 10.55 6.19
CA ARG A 24 -2.86 11.35 5.96
C ARG A 24 -2.48 11.35 4.47
N PRO A 25 -3.21 12.07 3.62
CA PRO A 25 -3.00 12.07 2.17
C PRO A 25 -1.67 12.72 1.76
N PHE A 26 -1.01 13.44 2.67
CA PHE A 26 0.30 14.06 2.45
C PHE A 26 1.49 13.14 2.74
N VAL A 27 1.25 11.95 3.29
CA VAL A 27 2.32 11.01 3.64
C VAL A 27 2.40 9.91 2.58
N MET A 28 3.51 9.87 1.86
CA MET A 28 3.81 8.80 0.92
C MET A 28 4.21 7.53 1.68
N LEU A 29 3.47 6.45 1.45
CA LEU A 29 3.66 5.17 2.10
C LEU A 29 4.06 4.13 1.08
N VAL A 30 5.13 3.38 1.33
CA VAL A 30 5.58 2.28 0.48
C VAL A 30 5.13 0.97 1.10
N ILE A 31 4.35 0.17 0.37
CA ILE A 31 3.94 -1.17 0.81
C ILE A 31 5.18 -2.05 0.93
N ARG A 32 5.41 -2.66 2.10
CA ARG A 32 6.40 -3.73 2.27
C ARG A 32 5.80 -5.11 2.10
N ILE A 33 4.69 -5.37 2.78
CA ILE A 33 4.08 -6.69 2.80
C ILE A 33 2.58 -6.57 3.10
N TYR A 34 1.81 -7.46 2.51
CA TYR A 34 0.41 -7.66 2.85
C TYR A 34 0.26 -8.96 3.64
N ALA A 35 -0.17 -8.88 4.88
CA ALA A 35 -0.35 -10.02 5.76
C ALA A 35 -1.58 -9.84 6.65
N ARG A 36 -2.34 -10.91 6.89
CA ARG A 36 -3.55 -10.89 7.75
C ARG A 36 -4.57 -9.81 7.36
N LYS A 37 -4.73 -9.53 6.06
CA LYS A 37 -5.58 -8.44 5.52
C LYS A 37 -5.16 -7.01 5.92
N ILE A 38 -3.90 -6.86 6.31
CA ILE A 38 -3.31 -5.59 6.72
C ILE A 38 -2.10 -5.31 5.81
N TYR A 39 -2.03 -4.07 5.34
CA TYR A 39 -0.89 -3.58 4.58
C TYR A 39 0.13 -2.96 5.54
N TYR A 40 1.31 -3.55 5.57
CA TYR A 40 2.47 -3.00 6.27
C TYR A 40 3.18 -2.07 5.32
N CYS A 41 3.22 -0.80 5.68
CA CYS A 41 3.76 0.27 4.87
C CYS A 41 4.86 1.00 5.65
N ARG A 42 5.83 1.57 4.96
CA ARG A 42 6.78 2.52 5.56
C ARG A 42 6.63 3.90 4.94
N VAL A 43 7.00 4.93 5.66
CA VAL A 43 7.07 6.28 5.10
C VAL A 43 8.21 6.32 4.07
N GLN A 44 7.93 6.79 2.85
CA GLN A 44 8.95 6.84 1.79
C GLN A 44 10.11 7.77 2.18
N ASN A 45 9.77 8.91 2.79
CA ASN A 45 10.74 9.94 3.20
C ASN A 45 11.53 9.57 4.47
N ASP A 46 11.10 8.56 5.22
CA ASP A 46 11.71 8.23 6.50
C ASP A 46 11.85 6.72 6.68
N LEU A 47 13.08 6.24 6.46
CA LEU A 47 13.40 4.81 6.47
C LEU A 47 13.52 4.22 7.88
N LEU A 48 13.68 5.10 8.87
CA LEU A 48 13.82 4.75 10.29
C LEU A 48 12.50 4.90 11.04
N ALA A 49 11.50 5.55 10.44
CA ALA A 49 10.16 5.65 10.97
C ALA A 49 9.53 4.26 11.20
N LYS A 50 8.70 4.20 12.24
CA LYS A 50 7.93 3.02 12.62
C LYS A 50 7.12 2.50 11.43
N GLU A 51 7.05 1.18 11.28
CA GLU A 51 6.17 0.56 10.28
C GLU A 51 4.71 0.94 10.58
N LEU A 52 4.03 1.45 9.57
CA LEU A 52 2.63 1.85 9.64
C LEU A 52 1.76 0.75 9.06
N VAL A 53 0.67 0.45 9.74
CA VAL A 53 -0.28 -0.57 9.32
C VAL A 53 -1.59 0.10 8.92
N TYR A 54 -2.09 -0.28 7.76
CA TYR A 54 -3.35 0.25 7.23
C TYR A 54 -4.21 -0.87 6.67
N PHE A 55 -5.53 -0.70 6.77
CA PHE A 55 -6.46 -1.54 6.04
C PHE A 55 -6.54 -1.11 4.58
N GLU A 56 -6.94 -2.03 3.70
CA GLU A 56 -7.11 -1.76 2.26
C GLU A 56 -8.01 -0.53 2.01
N ARG A 57 -9.10 -0.39 2.76
CA ARG A 57 -10.08 0.71 2.65
C ARG A 57 -9.55 2.08 3.06
N GLU A 58 -8.47 2.09 3.85
CA GLU A 58 -7.81 3.31 4.33
C GLU A 58 -6.69 3.77 3.41
N LEU A 59 -6.30 2.94 2.44
CA LEU A 59 -5.26 3.24 1.47
C LEU A 59 -5.87 3.67 0.13
N GLU A 60 -5.19 4.61 -0.53
CA GLU A 60 -5.51 5.10 -1.86
C GLU A 60 -4.22 5.11 -2.68
N LEU A 61 -4.28 4.66 -3.94
CA LEU A 61 -3.26 5.04 -4.93
C LEU A 61 -3.57 6.48 -5.31
N SER A 62 -2.59 7.37 -5.36
CA SER A 62 -2.76 8.80 -5.70
C SER A 62 -3.15 9.05 -7.17
N GLN A 63 -4.10 8.29 -7.70
CA GLN A 63 -4.59 8.37 -9.07
C GLN A 63 -6.09 8.64 -9.14
N ASN A 64 -6.78 8.86 -8.02
CA ASN A 64 -8.16 9.33 -8.06
C ASN A 64 -8.31 10.63 -7.26
N LEU A 65 -8.12 11.76 -7.95
CA LEU A 65 -9.01 12.89 -7.75
C LEU A 65 -10.42 12.42 -8.14
N THR A 66 -11.14 11.75 -7.25
CA THR A 66 -12.59 11.66 -7.39
C THR A 66 -13.15 13.00 -6.96
N THR A 67 -13.07 13.93 -7.90
CA THR A 67 -14.03 15.02 -8.06
C THR A 67 -15.38 14.36 -8.31
N GLU A 68 -16.12 14.04 -7.25
CA GLU A 68 -17.55 13.77 -7.37
C GLU A 68 -18.26 15.10 -7.04
N SER A 69 -18.62 15.82 -8.11
CA SER A 69 -19.56 16.95 -8.12
C SER A 69 -20.88 16.52 -8.73
#